data_AF-A0A7J9JN43-F1
#
_entry.id   AF-A0A7J9JN43-F1
#
_cell.length_a   1.000
_cell.length_b   1.000
_cell.length_c   1.000
_cell.angle_alpha   90.00
_cell.angle_beta   90.00
_cell.angle_gamma   90.00
#
_symmetry.space_group_name_H-M   'P 1'
#
loop_
_entity.id
_entity.type
_entity.pdbx_description
1 polymer ?
#
loop_
_entity_poly.entity_id
_entity_poly.type
_entity_poly.pdbx_seq_one_letter_code
_entity_poly.pdbx_strand_id
1 'polypeptide(L)'
;MRNFPVSRGTVAGILKGYSGLSAAVFTEIYSTILRKSSANLLMFLSFGVPILCFVMMYFVRACTPTFGEDSAEHGHFLFIQVASVVLGLYVLITTILDPIFHFSAEVSYAILVGMVVLLMAPLAIPVKMTFCPLRINQPEIRNQQVASSDETLQGEGNADKTEPLLKSSESSTYLGSFREGDEASEVAMLLAVGEGAVKKKRRPKRGEDFKFTEAVIKADFWLLFLVYFTGVGSGVTVLNNLAQIGIAQGIH
;
A
#
# COMPACT_ATOMS: atom_id res chain seq x y z
N MET A 1 -0.67 -1.61 1.13
CA MET A 1 -1.26 -2.40 0.03
C MET A 1 -0.85 -3.88 -0.03
N ARG A 2 0.26 -4.34 0.59
CA ARG A 2 0.55 -5.79 0.69
C ARG A 2 -0.22 -6.46 1.85
N ASN A 3 -0.28 -5.83 3.03
CA ASN A 3 -0.93 -6.38 4.24
C ASN A 3 -2.45 -6.56 4.12
N PHE A 4 -3.12 -5.75 3.30
CA PHE A 4 -4.56 -5.82 3.07
C PHE A 4 -4.80 -6.00 1.57
N PRO A 5 -5.05 -7.23 1.08
CA PRO A 5 -5.31 -7.50 -0.34
C PRO A 5 -6.77 -7.23 -0.74
N VAL A 6 -7.73 -7.47 0.17
CA VAL A 6 -9.17 -7.32 -0.09
C VAL A 6 -9.61 -5.84 -0.02
N SER A 7 -9.35 -5.17 1.10
CA SER A 7 -9.80 -3.78 1.38
C SER A 7 -8.91 -2.67 0.78
N ARG A 8 -8.17 -2.96 -0.30
CA ARG A 8 -7.14 -2.06 -0.88
C ARG A 8 -7.64 -0.66 -1.19
N GLY A 9 -8.82 -0.54 -1.80
CA GLY A 9 -9.40 0.74 -2.21
C GLY A 9 -9.70 1.65 -1.01
N THR A 10 -10.36 1.11 0.01
CA THR A 10 -10.75 1.85 1.22
C THR A 10 -9.54 2.27 2.04
N VAL A 11 -8.55 1.39 2.22
CA VAL A 11 -7.27 1.72 2.89
C VAL A 11 -6.52 2.85 2.16
N ALA A 12 -6.49 2.83 0.82
CA ALA A 12 -5.90 3.91 0.03
C ALA A 12 -6.70 5.22 0.12
N GLY A 13 -8.03 5.14 0.19
CA GLY A 13 -8.92 6.27 0.41
C GLY A 13 -8.66 6.98 1.75
N ILE A 14 -8.60 6.21 2.85
CA ILE A 14 -8.27 6.77 4.17
C ILE A 14 -6.87 7.38 4.19
N LEU A 15 -5.85 6.70 3.64
CA LEU A 15 -4.48 7.23 3.60
C LEU A 15 -4.40 8.55 2.83
N LYS A 16 -5.14 8.67 1.72
CA LYS A 16 -5.26 9.93 0.96
C LYS A 16 -6.02 10.99 1.77
N GLY A 17 -7.09 10.63 2.47
CA GLY A 17 -7.82 11.53 3.37
C GLY A 17 -6.92 12.16 4.44
N TYR A 18 -6.10 11.35 5.12
CA TYR A 18 -5.15 11.85 6.11
C TYR A 18 -4.10 12.83 5.52
N SER A 19 -3.68 12.67 4.26
CA SER A 19 -2.76 13.64 3.62
C SER A 19 -3.39 15.02 3.40
N GLY A 20 -4.71 15.11 3.21
CA GLY A 20 -5.44 16.38 3.20
C GLY A 20 -5.60 16.95 4.60
N LEU A 21 -6.02 16.10 5.55
CA LEU A 21 -6.23 16.47 6.95
C LEU A 21 -4.95 17.00 7.60
N SER A 22 -3.77 16.45 7.27
CA SER A 22 -2.49 16.93 7.80
C SER A 22 -2.16 18.37 7.41
N ALA A 23 -2.66 18.89 6.28
CA ALA A 23 -2.46 20.28 5.90
C ALA A 23 -3.29 21.25 6.77
N ALA A 24 -4.52 20.85 7.13
CA ALA A 24 -5.37 21.60 8.04
C ALA A 24 -4.78 21.62 9.46
N VAL A 25 -4.40 20.44 9.99
CA VAL A 25 -3.69 20.30 11.28
C VAL A 25 -2.39 21.12 11.32
N PHE A 26 -1.61 21.13 10.24
CA PHE A 26 -0.40 21.96 10.16
C PHE A 26 -0.72 23.47 10.21
N THR A 27 -1.84 23.89 9.62
CA THR A 27 -2.29 25.28 9.62
C THR A 27 -2.68 25.73 11.04
N GLU A 28 -3.38 24.88 11.80
CA GLU A 28 -3.77 25.11 13.19
C GLU A 28 -2.56 25.09 14.16
N ILE A 29 -1.56 24.25 13.90
CA ILE A 29 -0.26 24.28 14.59
C ILE A 29 0.50 25.58 14.28
N TYR A 30 0.44 26.07 13.03
CA TYR A 30 1.12 27.29 12.59
C TYR A 30 0.53 28.57 13.19
N SER A 31 -0.81 28.67 13.28
CA SER A 31 -1.47 29.79 13.94
C SER A 31 -1.19 29.80 15.45
N THR A 32 -1.39 28.66 16.12
CA THR A 32 -1.39 28.59 17.59
C THR A 32 0.01 28.46 18.20
N ILE A 33 0.78 27.44 17.83
CA ILE A 33 2.08 27.14 18.48
C ILE A 33 3.18 28.04 17.92
N LEU A 34 3.29 28.12 16.59
CA LEU A 34 4.37 28.84 15.91
C LEU A 34 4.11 30.37 15.88
N ARG A 35 2.92 30.81 16.30
CA ARG A 35 2.46 32.22 16.35
C ARG A 35 2.64 32.94 15.01
N LYS A 36 2.36 32.25 13.91
CA LYS A 36 2.49 32.75 12.53
C LYS A 36 3.92 33.24 12.18
N SER A 37 4.95 32.71 12.84
CA SER A 37 6.38 33.04 12.62
C SER A 37 7.07 32.06 11.67
N SER A 38 7.74 32.58 10.64
CA SER A 38 8.48 31.81 9.64
C SER A 38 9.70 31.08 10.20
N ALA A 39 10.43 31.69 11.14
CA ALA A 39 11.59 31.06 11.78
C ALA A 39 11.17 29.83 12.62
N ASN A 40 10.07 29.95 13.36
CA ASN A 40 9.52 28.84 14.15
C ASN A 40 9.00 27.71 13.24
N LEU A 41 8.40 28.07 12.10
CA LEU A 41 7.98 27.10 11.07
C LEU A 41 9.17 26.33 10.49
N LEU A 42 10.28 26.99 10.19
CA LEU A 42 11.50 26.32 9.70
C LEU A 42 12.08 25.36 10.74
N MET A 43 12.14 25.76 12.03
CA MET A 43 12.60 24.87 13.10
C MET A 43 11.67 23.66 13.30
N PHE A 44 10.35 23.88 13.26
CA PHE A 44 9.34 22.82 13.40
C PHE A 44 9.39 21.82 12.25
N LEU A 45 9.55 22.29 11.00
CA LEU A 45 9.73 21.42 9.84
C LEU A 45 11.09 20.69 9.86
N SER A 46 12.17 21.35 10.31
CA SER A 46 13.52 20.79 10.30
C SER A 46 13.78 19.77 11.42
N PHE A 47 13.10 19.88 12.57
CA PHE A 47 13.32 18.99 13.72
C PHE A 47 12.05 18.31 14.21
N GLY A 48 10.96 19.07 14.39
CA GLY A 48 9.68 18.53 14.90
C GLY A 48 9.11 17.42 14.01
N VAL A 49 9.03 17.64 12.70
CA VAL A 49 8.50 16.64 11.76
C VAL A 49 9.39 15.37 11.68
N PRO A 50 10.73 15.45 11.52
CA PRO A 50 11.59 14.26 11.58
C PRO A 50 11.50 13.49 12.91
N ILE A 51 11.50 14.18 14.05
CA ILE A 51 11.35 13.54 15.37
C ILE A 51 9.99 12.81 15.45
N LEU A 52 8.91 13.45 15.00
CA LEU A 52 7.60 12.81 14.94
C LEU A 52 7.59 11.57 14.03
N CYS A 53 8.26 11.61 12.88
CA CYS A 53 8.42 10.44 12.01
C CYS A 53 9.18 9.29 12.69
N PHE A 54 10.28 9.57 13.40
CA PHE A 54 11.02 8.53 14.15
C PHE A 54 10.20 7.95 15.31
N VAL A 55 9.46 8.79 16.05
CA VAL A 55 8.53 8.33 17.09
C VAL A 55 7.44 7.45 16.49
N MET A 56 6.84 7.85 15.37
CA MET A 56 5.80 7.07 14.71
C MET A 56 6.32 5.73 14.16
N MET A 57 7.58 5.66 13.71
CA MET A 57 8.20 4.42 13.22
C MET A 57 8.18 3.28 14.25
N TYR A 58 8.24 3.58 15.55
CA TYR A 58 8.13 2.58 16.62
C TYR A 58 6.77 1.85 16.63
N PHE A 59 5.69 2.53 16.23
CA PHE A 59 4.34 1.98 16.20
C PHE A 59 4.03 1.21 14.89
N VAL A 60 4.90 1.29 13.87
CA VAL A 60 4.70 0.62 12.57
C VAL A 60 5.13 -0.85 12.66
N ARG A 61 4.26 -1.70 13.20
CA ARG A 61 4.38 -3.16 13.07
C ARG A 61 3.89 -3.64 11.71
N ALA A 62 4.61 -4.60 11.13
CA ALA A 62 4.13 -5.34 9.97
C ALA A 62 3.10 -6.38 10.39
N CYS A 63 1.81 -6.08 10.22
CA CYS A 63 0.74 -7.08 10.40
C CYS A 63 0.89 -8.20 9.35
N THR A 64 1.00 -9.45 9.81
CA THR A 64 0.79 -10.63 8.98
C THR A 64 -0.66 -10.66 8.48
N PRO A 65 -0.93 -10.87 7.18
CA PRO A 65 -2.28 -10.88 6.66
C PRO A 65 -3.05 -12.09 7.20
N THR A 66 -4.05 -11.83 8.05
CA THR A 66 -5.12 -12.77 8.41
C THR A 66 -5.95 -13.05 7.15
N PHE A 67 -6.02 -14.32 6.72
CA PHE A 67 -6.88 -14.77 5.61
C PHE A 67 -8.29 -15.14 6.12
N GLY A 68 -8.80 -14.42 7.12
CA GLY A 68 -10.12 -14.61 7.72
C GLY A 68 -10.91 -13.31 7.66
N GLU A 69 -12.20 -13.38 7.34
CA GLU A 69 -13.06 -12.22 7.17
C GLU A 69 -13.67 -11.80 8.52
N ASP A 70 -12.80 -11.42 9.46
CA ASP A 70 -13.17 -11.08 10.83
C ASP A 70 -13.98 -9.78 10.88
N SER A 71 -15.28 -9.89 11.18
CA SER A 71 -16.23 -8.76 11.28
C SER A 71 -15.74 -7.62 12.20
N ALA A 72 -14.91 -7.93 13.20
CA ALA A 72 -14.26 -6.94 14.06
C ALA A 72 -13.30 -6.00 13.31
N GLU A 73 -12.60 -6.46 12.27
CA GLU A 73 -11.72 -5.61 11.46
C GLU A 73 -12.52 -4.50 10.75
N HIS A 74 -13.73 -4.83 10.25
CA HIS A 74 -14.61 -3.84 9.62
C HIS A 74 -15.07 -2.77 10.61
N GLY A 75 -15.40 -3.16 11.85
CA GLY A 75 -15.74 -2.22 12.93
C GLY A 75 -14.59 -1.27 13.28
N HIS A 76 -13.36 -1.78 13.36
CA HIS A 76 -12.16 -0.94 13.57
C HIS A 76 -11.89 0.00 12.39
N PHE A 77 -12.07 -0.46 11.15
CA PHE A 77 -11.91 0.37 9.96
C PHE A 77 -12.94 1.51 9.92
N LEU A 78 -14.21 1.20 10.19
CA LEU A 78 -15.30 2.18 10.24
C LEU A 78 -15.06 3.21 11.36
N PHE A 79 -14.60 2.78 12.54
CA PHE A 79 -14.22 3.70 13.62
C PHE A 79 -13.11 4.68 13.19
N ILE A 80 -12.04 4.20 12.55
CA ILE A 80 -10.95 5.05 12.05
C ILE A 80 -11.48 6.05 11.01
N GLN A 81 -12.40 5.63 10.14
CA GLN A 81 -13.04 6.49 9.16
C GLN A 81 -13.88 7.59 9.82
N VAL A 82 -14.78 7.23 10.74
CA VAL A 82 -15.63 8.18 11.49
C VAL A 82 -14.78 9.14 12.31
N ALA A 83 -13.77 8.66 13.03
CA ALA A 83 -12.84 9.51 13.78
C ALA A 83 -12.10 10.51 12.87
N SER A 84 -11.67 10.09 11.67
CA SER A 84 -11.03 10.99 10.71
C SER A 84 -11.99 12.05 10.15
N VAL A 85 -13.27 11.73 9.96
CA VAL A 85 -14.30 12.69 9.53
C VAL A 85 -14.63 13.69 10.65
N VAL A 86 -14.74 13.22 11.90
CA VAL A 86 -14.97 14.10 13.07
C VAL A 86 -13.78 15.05 13.28
N LEU A 87 -12.54 14.54 13.20
CA LEU A 87 -11.33 15.38 13.27
C LEU A 87 -11.26 16.39 12.10
N GLY A 88 -11.57 15.97 10.87
CA GLY A 88 -11.60 16.85 9.71
C GLY A 88 -12.64 17.97 9.83
N LEU A 89 -13.85 17.65 10.30
CA LEU A 89 -14.91 18.62 10.56
C LEU A 89 -14.56 19.57 11.72
N TYR A 90 -13.94 19.05 12.78
CA TYR A 90 -13.46 19.83 13.92
C TYR A 90 -12.47 20.91 13.47
N VAL A 91 -11.38 20.51 12.81
CA VAL A 91 -10.32 21.44 12.34
C VAL A 91 -10.86 22.42 11.30
N LEU A 92 -11.80 22.00 10.45
CA LEU A 92 -12.48 22.89 9.51
C LEU A 92 -13.27 23.99 10.22
N ILE A 93 -14.05 23.64 11.26
CA ILE A 93 -14.84 24.59 12.03
C ILE A 93 -13.91 25.55 12.80
N THR A 94 -12.89 25.05 13.50
CA THR A 94 -11.97 25.90 14.28
C THR A 94 -11.18 26.87 13.39
N THR A 95 -10.70 26.40 12.23
CA THR A 95 -9.99 27.21 11.23
C THR A 95 -10.87 28.32 10.63
N ILE A 96 -12.17 28.06 10.42
CA ILE A 96 -13.12 29.07 9.91
C ILE A 96 -13.53 30.06 11.01
N LEU A 97 -13.61 29.64 12.27
CA LEU A 97 -14.05 30.49 13.38
C LEU A 97 -12.93 31.39 13.97
N ASP A 98 -11.65 30.99 13.91
CA ASP A 98 -10.51 31.79 14.44
C ASP A 98 -10.47 33.24 13.92
N PRO A 99 -10.63 33.51 12.60
CA PRO A 99 -10.66 34.87 12.07
C PRO A 99 -11.95 35.65 12.41
N ILE A 100 -13.05 34.96 12.72
CA ILE A 100 -14.36 35.57 12.96
C ILE A 100 -14.53 36.00 14.41
N PHE A 101 -14.10 35.14 15.35
CA PHE A 101 -14.32 35.33 16.79
C PHE A 101 -13.09 35.83 17.54
N HIS A 102 -11.92 35.93 16.89
CA HIS A 102 -10.65 36.38 17.50
C HIS A 102 -10.38 35.69 18.86
N PHE A 103 -10.25 34.36 18.83
CA PHE A 103 -10.13 33.55 20.05
C PHE A 103 -9.00 34.03 20.97
N SER A 104 -9.28 34.06 22.27
CA SER A 104 -8.25 34.31 23.28
C SER A 104 -7.25 33.15 23.33
N ALA A 105 -6.04 33.42 23.85
CA ALA A 105 -4.96 32.43 23.93
C ALA A 105 -5.39 31.14 24.62
N GLU A 106 -6.20 31.23 25.69
CA GLU A 106 -6.73 30.08 26.42
C GLU A 106 -7.66 29.20 25.55
N VAL A 107 -8.52 29.83 24.75
CA VAL A 107 -9.45 29.11 23.85
C VAL A 107 -8.69 28.49 22.67
N SER A 108 -7.73 29.22 22.10
CA SER A 108 -6.84 28.72 21.04
C SER A 108 -6.00 27.52 21.53
N TYR A 109 -5.51 27.55 22.77
CA TYR A 109 -4.82 26.41 23.38
C TYR A 109 -5.76 25.23 23.68
N ALA A 110 -6.97 25.48 24.19
CA ALA A 110 -7.97 24.44 24.39
C ALA A 110 -8.40 23.75 23.07
N ILE A 111 -8.49 24.51 21.98
CA ILE A 111 -8.72 24.01 20.62
C ILE A 111 -7.57 23.09 20.18
N LEU A 112 -6.32 23.54 20.33
CA LEU A 112 -5.14 22.74 19.99
C LEU A 112 -5.09 21.42 20.79
N VAL A 113 -5.42 21.45 22.08
CA VAL A 113 -5.52 20.23 22.91
C VAL A 113 -6.63 19.31 22.40
N GLY A 114 -7.79 19.85 22.02
CA GLY A 114 -8.89 19.09 21.40
C GLY A 114 -8.48 18.41 20.09
N MET A 115 -7.78 19.15 19.21
CA MET A 115 -7.20 18.61 17.97
C MET A 115 -6.25 17.43 18.26
N VAL A 116 -5.32 17.59 19.21
CA VAL A 116 -4.37 16.52 19.60
C VAL A 116 -5.09 15.28 20.16
N VAL A 117 -6.10 15.47 21.01
CA VAL A 117 -6.89 14.35 21.57
C VAL A 117 -7.64 13.60 20.47
N LEU A 118 -8.27 14.31 19.53
CA LEU A 118 -8.95 13.69 18.38
C LEU A 118 -7.96 12.98 17.44
N LEU A 119 -6.76 13.52 17.24
CA LEU A 119 -5.71 12.92 16.43
C LEU A 119 -5.13 11.64 17.06
N MET A 120 -5.14 11.53 18.40
CA MET A 120 -4.75 10.32 19.12
C MET A 120 -5.79 9.19 19.06
N ALA A 121 -7.08 9.49 18.80
CA ALA A 121 -8.13 8.46 18.81
C ALA A 121 -7.96 7.37 17.72
N PRO A 122 -7.58 7.69 16.46
CA PRO A 122 -7.17 6.68 15.48
C PRO A 122 -5.94 5.85 15.88
N LEU A 123 -4.96 6.48 16.56
CA LEU A 123 -3.74 5.79 17.03
C LEU A 123 -4.02 4.85 18.22
N ALA A 124 -5.09 5.08 18.99
CA ALA A 124 -5.45 4.26 20.14
C ALA A 124 -5.67 2.78 19.78
N ILE A 125 -6.10 2.47 18.54
CA ILE A 125 -6.27 1.07 18.08
C ILE A 125 -4.90 0.38 17.90
N PRO A 126 -3.94 0.87 17.08
CA PRO A 126 -2.56 0.38 17.04
C PRO A 126 -1.87 0.32 18.42
N VAL A 127 -2.05 1.35 19.25
CA VAL A 127 -1.46 1.40 20.61
C VAL A 127 -2.03 0.29 21.49
N LYS A 128 -3.35 0.11 21.54
CA LYS A 128 -3.99 -1.00 22.28
C LYS A 128 -3.48 -2.36 21.80
N MET A 129 -3.40 -2.59 20.49
CA MET A 129 -2.89 -3.84 19.92
C MET A 129 -1.40 -4.09 20.24
N THR A 130 -0.60 -3.04 20.43
CA THR A 130 0.85 -3.15 20.65
C THR A 130 1.22 -3.25 22.14
N PHE A 131 0.53 -2.50 23.00
CA PHE A 131 0.82 -2.45 24.45
C PHE A 131 -0.03 -3.43 25.28
N CYS A 132 -1.16 -3.89 24.76
CA CYS A 132 -1.96 -4.95 25.37
C CYS A 132 -2.01 -6.21 24.50
N PRO A 133 -0.88 -6.95 24.33
CA PRO A 133 -0.89 -8.32 23.81
C PRO A 133 -1.45 -9.28 24.88
N LEU A 134 -2.68 -9.02 25.34
CA LEU A 134 -3.32 -9.72 26.45
C LEU A 134 -3.87 -11.08 25.99
N ARG A 135 -2.95 -12.00 25.71
CA ARG A 135 -3.06 -13.44 25.96
C ARG A 135 -4.45 -14.04 25.68
N ILE A 136 -4.88 -14.03 24.42
CA ILE A 136 -6.03 -14.84 23.97
C ILE A 136 -5.60 -16.32 23.89
N ASN A 137 -5.32 -16.90 25.05
CA ASN A 137 -5.37 -18.34 25.27
C ASN A 137 -6.72 -18.63 25.94
N GLN A 138 -7.72 -18.99 25.12
CA GLN A 138 -8.93 -19.77 25.42
C GLN A 138 -9.74 -19.49 26.72
N PRO A 139 -11.06 -19.56 26.60
CA PRO A 139 -11.84 -20.50 27.40
C PRO A 139 -12.12 -21.76 26.60
N GLU A 140 -11.60 -22.89 27.07
CA GLU A 140 -12.04 -24.22 26.63
C GLU A 140 -13.46 -24.45 27.15
N ILE A 141 -14.43 -24.69 26.25
CA ILE A 141 -15.71 -25.31 26.63
C ILE A 141 -15.83 -26.64 25.89
N ARG A 142 -15.27 -27.65 26.55
CA ARG A 142 -15.45 -29.08 26.29
C ARG A 142 -16.94 -29.45 26.22
N ASN A 143 -17.36 -30.00 25.07
CA ASN A 143 -18.37 -31.06 24.84
C ASN A 143 -18.70 -31.05 23.34
N GLN A 144 -18.98 -32.16 22.65
CA GLN A 144 -19.34 -33.49 23.14
C GLN A 144 -18.77 -34.60 22.23
N GLN A 145 -18.16 -35.63 22.80
CA GLN A 145 -17.75 -36.84 22.07
C GLN A 145 -18.68 -38.00 22.44
N VAL A 146 -19.43 -38.48 21.45
CA VAL A 146 -20.19 -39.74 21.44
C VAL A 146 -20.02 -40.29 20.02
N ALA A 147 -19.22 -41.33 19.72
CA ALA A 147 -19.15 -42.70 20.25
C ALA A 147 -20.19 -43.65 19.62
N SER A 148 -19.92 -44.02 18.36
CA SER A 148 -20.40 -45.18 17.58
C SER A 148 -19.45 -45.25 16.35
N SER A 149 -18.73 -46.30 15.94
CA SER A 149 -18.84 -47.77 16.11
C SER A 149 -20.10 -48.39 15.47
N ASP A 150 -20.04 -49.36 14.55
CA ASP A 150 -18.93 -50.02 13.80
C ASP A 150 -19.36 -50.15 12.29
N GLU A 151 -18.75 -50.82 11.29
CA GLU A 151 -17.86 -52.00 11.09
C GLU A 151 -16.65 -51.68 10.16
N THR A 152 -15.56 -52.47 10.00
CA THR A 152 -15.33 -53.87 9.52
C THR A 152 -15.70 -54.07 8.02
N LEU A 153 -14.91 -54.67 7.11
CA LEU A 153 -13.86 -55.73 7.16
C LEU A 153 -12.70 -55.53 6.13
N GLN A 154 -11.49 -56.03 6.50
CA GLN A 154 -10.48 -56.82 5.73
C GLN A 154 -10.10 -56.47 4.25
N GLY A 155 -8.85 -56.68 3.78
CA GLY A 155 -7.67 -57.31 4.39
C GLY A 155 -6.40 -57.23 3.52
N GLU A 156 -5.30 -57.87 3.96
CA GLU A 156 -3.94 -57.74 3.41
C GLU A 156 -3.64 -58.63 2.17
N GLY A 157 -2.58 -58.31 1.41
CA GLY A 157 -2.08 -59.17 0.32
C GLY A 157 -0.80 -58.69 -0.40
N ASN A 158 0.34 -59.31 -0.09
CA ASN A 158 1.64 -59.13 -0.75
C ASN A 158 1.66 -59.65 -2.21
N ALA A 159 2.44 -59.01 -3.11
CA ALA A 159 3.48 -59.70 -3.91
C ALA A 159 4.23 -58.80 -4.94
N ASP A 160 5.55 -58.97 -4.92
CA ASP A 160 6.62 -58.51 -5.82
C ASP A 160 6.44 -58.77 -7.34
N LYS A 161 6.99 -57.87 -8.20
CA LYS A 161 7.65 -58.22 -9.48
C LYS A 161 8.43 -57.09 -10.18
N THR A 162 9.74 -57.30 -10.30
CA THR A 162 10.69 -56.73 -11.30
C THR A 162 10.42 -57.28 -12.73
N GLU A 163 10.99 -56.86 -13.89
CA GLU A 163 12.26 -56.19 -14.32
C GLU A 163 12.10 -55.47 -15.72
N PRO A 164 13.13 -54.82 -16.33
CA PRO A 164 13.02 -53.93 -17.52
C PRO A 164 13.62 -54.45 -18.86
N LEU A 165 13.55 -53.65 -19.96
CA LEU A 165 14.22 -53.90 -21.26
C LEU A 165 14.77 -52.62 -21.97
N LEU A 166 15.69 -52.81 -22.94
CA LEU A 166 16.57 -51.81 -23.62
C LEU A 166 16.75 -52.17 -25.15
N LYS A 167 17.57 -51.56 -26.05
CA LYS A 167 18.61 -50.49 -26.04
C LYS A 167 18.97 -50.00 -27.48
N SER A 168 19.47 -48.75 -27.63
CA SER A 168 20.35 -48.25 -28.74
C SER A 168 19.79 -48.23 -30.19
N SER A 169 20.41 -47.63 -31.23
CA SER A 169 21.79 -47.08 -31.44
C SER A 169 21.87 -45.88 -32.45
N GLU A 170 23.09 -45.46 -32.85
CA GLU A 170 23.46 -44.13 -33.42
C GLU A 170 24.09 -44.11 -34.85
N SER A 171 24.46 -42.89 -35.33
CA SER A 171 25.43 -42.54 -36.42
C SER A 171 24.97 -42.58 -37.90
N SER A 172 25.55 -41.84 -38.88
CA SER A 172 26.77 -40.98 -38.94
C SER A 172 26.68 -39.81 -39.98
N THR A 173 27.81 -39.20 -40.43
CA THR A 173 27.99 -37.78 -40.86
C THR A 173 28.32 -37.54 -42.38
N TYR A 174 28.30 -36.26 -42.83
CA TYR A 174 28.91 -35.63 -44.05
C TYR A 174 28.04 -35.51 -45.34
N LEU A 175 28.14 -34.48 -46.22
CA LEU A 175 28.82 -33.16 -46.21
C LEU A 175 28.30 -32.19 -47.33
N GLY A 176 28.09 -30.89 -47.00
CA GLY A 176 28.47 -29.72 -47.83
C GLY A 176 27.48 -29.04 -48.80
N SER A 177 27.27 -27.73 -48.64
CA SER A 177 27.49 -26.67 -49.66
C SER A 177 27.40 -25.25 -49.04
N PHE A 178 27.72 -24.18 -49.76
CA PHE A 178 27.86 -22.81 -49.22
C PHE A 178 26.88 -21.79 -49.84
N ARG A 179 25.82 -21.37 -49.10
CA ARG A 179 25.19 -20.05 -49.34
C ARG A 179 24.36 -19.46 -48.18
N GLU A 180 24.57 -19.91 -46.95
CA GLU A 180 23.51 -19.93 -45.93
C GLU A 180 23.84 -19.20 -44.63
N GLY A 181 24.81 -18.27 -44.63
CA GLY A 181 25.37 -17.67 -43.41
C GLY A 181 24.39 -16.93 -42.49
N ASP A 182 23.32 -16.35 -43.04
CA ASP A 182 22.29 -15.63 -42.28
C ASP A 182 21.11 -16.57 -41.94
N GLU A 183 20.58 -17.30 -42.94
CA GLU A 183 19.44 -18.19 -42.73
C GLU A 183 19.78 -19.43 -41.87
N ALA A 184 20.98 -19.99 -41.96
CA ALA A 184 21.41 -21.04 -41.03
C ALA A 184 21.59 -20.50 -39.60
N SER A 185 21.85 -19.20 -39.41
CA SER A 185 21.87 -18.56 -38.08
C SER A 185 20.46 -18.47 -37.50
N GLU A 186 19.47 -18.07 -38.29
CA GLU A 186 18.06 -18.08 -37.88
C GLU A 186 17.52 -19.49 -37.64
N VAL A 187 17.84 -20.45 -38.52
CA VAL A 187 17.41 -21.86 -38.39
C VAL A 187 18.08 -22.54 -37.19
N ALA A 188 19.38 -22.33 -36.96
CA ALA A 188 20.05 -22.83 -35.76
C ALA A 188 19.50 -22.18 -34.48
N MET A 189 19.16 -20.88 -34.51
CA MET A 189 18.47 -20.21 -33.42
C MET A 189 17.06 -20.78 -33.18
N LEU A 190 16.32 -21.14 -34.22
CA LEU A 190 14.99 -21.75 -34.11
C LEU A 190 15.07 -23.19 -33.57
N LEU A 191 16.05 -23.99 -34.01
CA LEU A 191 16.33 -25.32 -33.48
C LEU A 191 16.74 -25.25 -32.00
N ALA A 192 17.67 -24.37 -31.64
CA ALA A 192 18.10 -24.19 -30.25
C ALA A 192 16.99 -23.61 -29.34
N VAL A 193 15.99 -22.93 -29.90
CA VAL A 193 14.74 -22.55 -29.19
C VAL A 193 13.83 -23.77 -29.02
N GLY A 194 13.71 -24.64 -30.03
CA GLY A 194 12.91 -25.88 -29.99
C GLY A 194 13.45 -26.93 -29.02
N GLU A 195 14.77 -27.11 -28.98
CA GLU A 195 15.49 -27.98 -28.01
C GLU A 195 15.57 -27.35 -26.60
N GLY A 196 15.06 -26.13 -26.41
CA GLY A 196 15.01 -25.44 -25.13
C GLY A 196 16.34 -24.84 -24.64
N ALA A 197 17.44 -25.04 -25.37
CA ALA A 197 18.77 -24.51 -25.06
C ALA A 197 18.80 -22.97 -25.05
N VAL A 198 18.04 -22.31 -25.93
CA VAL A 198 17.95 -20.85 -26.04
C VAL A 198 16.54 -20.37 -25.68
N LYS A 199 16.36 -19.90 -24.43
CA LYS A 199 15.15 -19.17 -24.04
C LYS A 199 15.18 -17.75 -24.65
N LYS A 200 14.66 -17.60 -25.88
CA LYS A 200 14.43 -16.31 -26.54
C LYS A 200 13.68 -15.39 -25.57
N LYS A 201 14.31 -14.27 -25.17
CA LYS A 201 13.76 -13.33 -24.17
C LYS A 201 12.43 -12.74 -24.66
N ARG A 202 11.32 -13.37 -24.27
CA ARG A 202 9.95 -12.87 -24.46
C ARG A 202 9.88 -11.46 -23.88
N ARG A 203 9.59 -10.47 -24.74
CA ARG A 203 9.34 -9.09 -24.29
C ARG A 203 8.14 -9.11 -23.32
N PRO A 204 8.22 -8.46 -22.14
CA PRO A 204 7.18 -8.54 -21.14
C PRO A 204 5.83 -8.05 -21.68
N LYS A 205 4.77 -8.82 -21.43
CA LYS A 205 3.41 -8.48 -21.85
C LYS A 205 2.88 -7.32 -20.99
N ARG A 206 1.88 -6.61 -21.53
CA ARG A 206 1.20 -5.48 -20.86
C ARG A 206 0.48 -5.98 -19.60
N GLY A 207 1.15 -5.86 -18.44
CA GLY A 207 0.70 -6.38 -17.14
C GLY A 207 1.75 -7.18 -16.36
N GLU A 208 2.87 -7.54 -16.98
CA GLU A 208 4.04 -8.15 -16.31
C GLU A 208 4.96 -7.05 -15.72
N ASP A 209 5.78 -7.36 -14.71
CA ASP A 209 6.69 -6.39 -14.06
C ASP A 209 7.83 -5.96 -15.02
N PHE A 210 7.78 -4.71 -15.50
CA PHE A 210 8.81 -4.12 -16.35
C PHE A 210 10.02 -3.65 -15.54
N LYS A 211 11.24 -3.84 -16.05
CA LYS A 211 12.40 -3.09 -15.53
C LYS A 211 12.26 -1.61 -15.87
N PHE A 212 12.78 -0.72 -15.03
CA PHE A 212 12.69 0.73 -15.20
C PHE A 212 13.07 1.20 -16.62
N THR A 213 14.20 0.72 -17.15
CA THR A 213 14.67 1.03 -18.51
C THR A 213 13.71 0.54 -19.61
N GLU A 214 13.06 -0.61 -19.41
CA GLU A 214 12.08 -1.17 -20.36
C GLU A 214 10.75 -0.41 -20.32
N ALA A 215 10.37 0.13 -19.16
CA ALA A 215 9.20 0.98 -19.00
C ALA A 215 9.37 2.33 -19.70
N VAL A 216 10.50 3.02 -19.49
CA VAL A 216 10.76 4.36 -20.07
C VAL A 216 10.86 4.35 -21.60
N ILE A 217 11.21 3.22 -22.23
CA ILE A 217 11.22 3.05 -23.69
C ILE A 217 9.78 2.96 -24.28
N LYS A 218 8.77 2.71 -23.45
CA LYS A 218 7.42 2.36 -23.92
C LYS A 218 6.51 3.57 -24.07
N ALA A 219 5.78 3.67 -25.20
CA ALA A 219 4.79 4.73 -25.43
C ALA A 219 3.69 4.79 -24.36
N ASP A 220 3.26 3.64 -23.81
CA ASP A 220 2.32 3.57 -22.67
C ASP A 220 2.81 4.41 -21.47
N PHE A 221 4.13 4.39 -21.18
CA PHE A 221 4.71 5.16 -20.07
C PHE A 221 4.65 6.66 -20.34
N TRP A 222 5.02 7.11 -21.54
CA TRP A 222 4.98 8.53 -21.89
C TRP A 222 3.54 9.09 -21.95
N LEU A 223 2.58 8.28 -22.40
CA LEU A 223 1.16 8.64 -22.35
C LEU A 223 0.67 8.80 -20.91
N LEU A 224 0.95 7.82 -20.04
CA LEU A 224 0.59 7.88 -18.62
C LEU A 224 1.32 9.01 -17.89
N PHE A 225 2.60 9.23 -18.19
CA PHE A 225 3.40 10.33 -17.64
C PHE A 225 2.80 11.69 -18.04
N LEU A 226 2.47 11.91 -19.32
CA LEU A 226 1.92 13.18 -19.78
C LEU A 226 0.51 13.44 -19.21
N VAL A 227 -0.36 12.42 -19.17
CA VAL A 227 -1.69 12.54 -18.55
C VAL A 227 -1.57 12.82 -17.04
N TYR A 228 -0.66 12.15 -16.34
CA TYR A 228 -0.41 12.38 -14.91
C TYR A 228 0.22 13.75 -14.64
N PHE A 229 1.24 14.15 -15.42
CA PHE A 229 1.95 15.41 -15.28
C PHE A 229 1.02 16.60 -15.56
N THR A 230 0.29 16.58 -16.68
CA THR A 230 -0.68 17.63 -16.98
C THR A 230 -1.83 17.64 -15.98
N GLY A 231 -2.39 16.49 -15.60
CA GLY A 231 -3.51 16.41 -14.66
C GLY A 231 -3.16 16.82 -13.24
N VAL A 232 -2.14 16.18 -12.63
CA VAL A 232 -1.73 16.46 -11.24
C VAL A 232 -0.97 17.78 -11.14
N GLY A 233 -0.12 18.10 -12.11
CA GLY A 233 0.63 19.36 -12.15
C GLY A 233 -0.29 20.57 -12.26
N SER A 234 -1.26 20.56 -13.19
CA SER A 234 -2.24 21.66 -13.26
C SER A 234 -3.16 21.69 -12.04
N GLY A 235 -3.63 20.54 -11.54
CA GLY A 235 -4.46 20.46 -10.34
C GLY A 235 -3.79 21.07 -9.10
N VAL A 236 -2.54 20.70 -8.82
CA VAL A 236 -1.75 21.29 -7.73
C VAL A 236 -1.48 22.78 -7.96
N THR A 237 -1.21 23.19 -9.22
CA THR A 237 -1.02 24.61 -9.56
C THR A 237 -2.28 25.44 -9.31
N VAL A 238 -3.46 24.95 -9.66
CA VAL A 238 -4.74 25.62 -9.40
C VAL A 238 -5.02 25.69 -7.89
N LEU A 239 -4.82 24.60 -7.14
CA LEU A 239 -5.03 24.57 -5.69
C LEU A 239 -4.10 25.55 -4.96
N ASN A 240 -2.81 25.57 -5.30
CA ASN A 240 -1.83 26.45 -4.65
C ASN A 240 -2.06 27.95 -4.96
N ASN A 241 -2.68 28.27 -6.09
CA ASN A 241 -2.96 29.65 -6.50
C ASN A 241 -4.44 30.06 -6.34
N LEU A 242 -5.29 29.22 -5.74
CA LEU A 242 -6.74 29.42 -5.70
C LEU A 242 -7.15 30.77 -5.08
N ALA A 243 -6.46 31.20 -4.02
CA ALA A 243 -6.68 32.50 -3.39
C ALA A 243 -6.30 33.67 -4.34
N GLN A 244 -5.20 33.56 -5.07
CA GLN A 244 -4.79 34.58 -6.04
C GLN A 244 -5.76 34.65 -7.23
N ILE A 245 -6.29 33.49 -7.67
CA ILE A 245 -7.31 33.41 -8.71
C ILE A 245 -8.62 34.07 -8.24
N GLY A 246 -9.04 33.85 -6.98
CA GLY A 246 -10.20 34.51 -6.39
C GLY A 246 -10.06 36.04 -6.37
N ILE A 247 -8.93 36.54 -5.87
CA ILE A 247 -8.61 37.99 -5.84
C ILE A 247 -8.59 38.57 -7.26
N ALA A 248 -8.01 37.85 -8.24
CA ALA A 248 -8.00 38.27 -9.64
C ALA A 248 -9.38 38.28 -10.33
N GLN A 249 -10.39 37.62 -9.74
CA GLN A 249 -11.80 37.68 -10.15
C GLN A 249 -12.60 38.72 -9.33
N GLY A 250 -11.96 39.51 -8.48
CA GLY A 250 -12.62 40.52 -7.64
C GLY A 250 -13.30 39.97 -6.39
N ILE A 251 -13.01 38.73 -5.99
CA ILE A 251 -13.44 38.17 -4.70
C ILE A 251 -12.43 38.62 -3.64
N HIS A 252 -12.91 39.46 -2.72
CA HIS A 252 -12.15 40.04 -1.60
C HIS A 252 -12.64 39.47 -0.26
#